data_AF-A0A1Y3UE32-F1
#
_entry.id   AF-A0A1Y3UE32-F1
#
_cell.length_a   1.000
_cell.length_b   1.000
_cell.length_c   1.000
_cell.angle_alpha   90.00
_cell.angle_beta   90.00
_cell.angle_gamma   90.00
#
_symmetry.space_group_name_H-M   'P 1'
#
loop_
_entity.id
_entity.type
_entity.pdbx_description
1 polymer ?
#
loop_
_entity_poly.entity_id
_entity_poly.type
_entity_poly.pdbx_seq_one_letter_code
_entity_poly.pdbx_strand_id
1 'polypeptide(L)'
;MTARRLRLPKTREESIDTLERFVVRARRIEAHSLVRSRKVNEYVQPNFSLYFDGPAVSIRLNSLPEDEEVFESLAARIRPCIVDSEPIQLEKIVAAVRVLTTGAGLAESQSKLLDEIDAWCKSHIAPHSYAPISSSEEIGRIDSGETIRVSDTLLGLGWYYADLVHADPRWEKEAVLEFSYNARYNQGVLLVSYLALIICALLKLIRDINVGYDFGLSSGIWDSQVTAGGGPCEFGIGEVYVGTVGLEPPVGVPMERVPEFKKLDGITATRMQCPSCAVDAQFVDDVGKVFETYQGYYAIDKDRNRVVININDVILLSGEPESCMTPVEELPFEQVFFSNTAEPVNNNTDQFLEFLAKAKAARRFNITTTWRGVPVGGSIAFTKDSCAGNEQMPVVEE
;
A
#
# COMPACT_ATOMS: atom_id res chain seq x y z
N MET A 1 -28.75 13.75 35.32
CA MET A 1 -28.65 12.75 34.24
C MET A 1 -29.24 13.35 32.96
N THR A 2 -28.39 13.72 32.01
CA THR A 2 -28.84 14.21 30.70
C THR A 2 -29.25 12.99 29.89
N ALA A 3 -30.49 12.95 29.38
CA ALA A 3 -30.97 11.82 28.58
C ALA A 3 -30.06 11.57 27.36
N ARG A 4 -29.63 10.32 27.17
CA ARG A 4 -28.83 9.90 26.00
C ARG A 4 -29.60 10.27 24.71
N ARG A 5 -29.03 11.14 23.88
CA ARG A 5 -29.64 11.56 22.61
C ARG A 5 -29.06 10.77 21.45
N LEU A 6 -29.55 9.55 21.25
CA LEU A 6 -29.23 8.75 20.07
C LEU A 6 -30.25 9.02 18.95
N ARG A 7 -29.78 9.50 17.79
CA ARG A 7 -30.63 9.68 16.60
C ARG A 7 -30.66 8.36 15.81
N LEU A 8 -31.79 7.65 15.87
CA LEU A 8 -32.04 6.47 15.06
C LEU A 8 -32.54 6.87 13.65
N PRO A 9 -32.17 6.11 12.60
CA PRO A 9 -32.73 6.31 11.27
C PRO A 9 -34.23 6.02 11.28
N LYS A 10 -35.01 6.85 10.57
CA LYS A 10 -36.47 6.73 10.51
C LYS A 10 -37.00 6.49 9.11
N THR A 11 -36.25 6.90 8.10
CA THR A 11 -36.62 6.78 6.69
C THR A 11 -35.88 5.63 6.03
N ARG A 12 -36.40 5.16 4.89
CA ARG A 12 -35.71 4.17 4.06
C ARG A 12 -34.34 4.67 3.61
N GLU A 13 -34.25 5.92 3.17
CA GLU A 13 -33.02 6.55 2.67
C GLU A 13 -31.93 6.66 3.76
N GLU A 14 -32.28 7.16 4.96
CA GLU A 14 -31.36 7.19 6.10
C GLU A 14 -30.88 5.77 6.49
N SER A 15 -31.78 4.78 6.37
CA SER A 15 -31.46 3.39 6.70
C SER A 15 -30.51 2.77 5.68
N ILE A 16 -30.71 3.05 4.39
CA ILE A 16 -29.80 2.61 3.31
C ILE A 16 -28.41 3.22 3.52
N ASP A 17 -28.29 4.54 3.70
CA ASP A 17 -26.98 5.19 3.93
C ASP A 17 -26.26 4.60 5.16
N THR A 18 -27.01 4.34 6.24
CA THR A 18 -26.47 3.71 7.46
C THR A 18 -25.93 2.30 7.15
N LEU A 19 -26.70 1.47 6.46
CA LEU A 19 -26.30 0.10 6.14
C LEU A 19 -25.13 0.06 5.15
N GLU A 20 -25.10 0.90 4.12
CA GLU A 20 -24.01 0.94 3.15
C GLU A 20 -22.67 1.28 3.82
N ARG A 21 -22.65 2.31 4.67
CA ARG A 21 -21.47 2.67 5.46
C ARG A 21 -21.05 1.54 6.39
N PHE A 22 -22.03 0.89 7.04
CA PHE A 22 -21.76 -0.23 7.94
C PHE A 22 -21.16 -1.40 7.19
N VAL A 23 -21.72 -1.82 6.05
CA VAL A 23 -21.25 -2.97 5.28
C VAL A 23 -19.79 -2.80 4.88
N VAL A 24 -19.40 -1.64 4.38
CA VAL A 24 -18.00 -1.36 4.03
C VAL A 24 -17.09 -1.45 5.27
N ARG A 25 -17.51 -0.89 6.40
CA ARG A 25 -16.72 -0.93 7.64
C ARG A 25 -16.63 -2.34 8.24
N ALA A 26 -17.73 -3.07 8.27
CA ALA A 26 -17.80 -4.42 8.79
C ALA A 26 -16.97 -5.39 7.94
N ARG A 27 -16.95 -5.22 6.61
CA ARG A 27 -16.04 -5.97 5.73
C ARG A 27 -14.56 -5.71 6.04
N ARG A 28 -14.18 -4.49 6.46
CA ARG A 28 -12.82 -4.20 6.95
C ARG A 28 -12.49 -4.91 8.27
N ILE A 29 -13.48 -5.09 9.14
CA ILE A 29 -13.34 -5.83 10.40
C ILE A 29 -13.24 -7.33 10.13
N GLU A 30 -14.12 -7.86 9.27
CA GLU A 30 -14.10 -9.26 8.82
C GLU A 30 -12.76 -9.64 8.16
N ALA A 31 -12.19 -8.73 7.37
CA ALA A 31 -10.89 -8.92 6.71
C ALA A 31 -9.68 -8.74 7.64
N HIS A 32 -9.87 -8.29 8.88
CA HIS A 32 -8.77 -8.10 9.83
C HIS A 32 -8.10 -9.44 10.18
N SER A 33 -6.77 -9.45 10.34
CA SER A 33 -5.97 -10.67 10.54
C SER A 33 -6.50 -11.54 11.69
N LEU A 34 -6.77 -10.95 12.86
CA LEU A 34 -7.28 -11.64 14.05
C LEU A 34 -8.70 -12.21 13.89
N VAL A 35 -9.55 -11.56 13.08
CA VAL A 35 -10.91 -12.04 12.80
C VAL A 35 -10.85 -13.17 11.79
N ARG A 36 -10.07 -12.98 10.70
CA ARG A 36 -9.84 -13.99 9.67
C ARG A 36 -9.20 -15.26 10.21
N SER A 37 -8.24 -15.14 11.12
CA SER A 37 -7.58 -16.27 11.79
C SER A 37 -8.42 -16.87 12.91
N ARG A 38 -9.60 -16.30 13.22
CA ARG A 38 -10.48 -16.72 14.32
C ARG A 38 -9.88 -16.60 15.72
N LYS A 39 -8.74 -15.92 15.90
CA LYS A 39 -8.12 -15.68 17.22
C LYS A 39 -9.07 -14.95 18.18
N VAL A 40 -9.93 -14.08 17.65
CA VAL A 40 -10.99 -13.42 18.45
C VAL A 40 -11.93 -14.39 19.15
N ASN A 41 -12.14 -15.61 18.64
CA ASN A 41 -12.96 -16.62 19.32
C ASN A 41 -12.29 -17.16 20.59
N GLU A 42 -10.96 -17.22 20.60
CA GLU A 42 -10.17 -17.64 21.77
C GLU A 42 -10.20 -16.55 22.85
N TYR A 43 -10.18 -15.29 22.43
CA TYR A 43 -10.19 -14.15 23.35
C TYR A 43 -11.53 -13.92 24.05
N VAL A 44 -12.65 -14.30 23.43
CA VAL A 44 -13.97 -14.25 24.09
C VAL A 44 -14.21 -15.40 25.07
N GLN A 45 -13.37 -16.43 25.05
CA GLN A 45 -13.39 -17.58 25.94
C GLN A 45 -12.00 -17.75 26.59
N PRO A 46 -11.59 -16.82 27.46
CA PRO A 46 -10.24 -16.81 28.01
C PRO A 46 -9.93 -18.11 28.75
N ASN A 47 -8.82 -18.75 28.38
CA ASN A 47 -8.33 -19.94 29.06
C ASN A 47 -7.35 -19.54 30.17
N PHE A 48 -7.55 -20.09 31.38
CA PHE A 48 -6.69 -19.84 32.53
C PHE A 48 -5.97 -21.11 32.98
N SER A 49 -4.69 -20.98 33.31
CA SER A 49 -3.96 -21.98 34.06
C SER A 49 -3.78 -21.53 35.50
N LEU A 50 -4.17 -22.38 36.44
CA LEU A 50 -3.96 -22.19 37.87
C LEU A 50 -2.74 -23.00 38.30
N TYR A 51 -1.75 -22.34 38.90
CA TYR A 51 -0.62 -23.01 39.52
C TYR A 51 -0.70 -22.84 41.03
N PHE A 52 -0.60 -23.96 41.73
CA PHE A 52 -0.66 -24.03 43.18
C PHE A 52 0.75 -24.28 43.71
N ASP A 53 1.25 -23.37 44.55
CA ASP A 53 2.52 -23.51 45.27
C ASP A 53 2.26 -23.29 46.77
N GLY A 54 1.91 -24.39 47.46
CA GLY A 54 1.46 -24.33 48.85
C GLY A 54 0.18 -23.48 49.00
N PRO A 55 0.17 -22.43 49.85
CA PRO A 55 -0.96 -21.52 49.98
C PRO A 55 -1.05 -20.49 48.84
N ALA A 56 0.00 -20.35 48.01
CA ALA A 56 0.01 -19.41 46.91
C ALA A 56 -0.71 -20.00 45.69
N VAL A 57 -1.63 -19.22 45.12
CA VAL A 57 -2.27 -19.51 43.83
C VAL A 57 -1.78 -18.45 42.85
N SER A 58 -1.24 -18.88 41.71
CA SER A 58 -0.99 -18.00 40.57
C SER A 58 -1.91 -18.35 39.42
N ILE A 59 -2.48 -17.32 38.81
CA ILE A 59 -3.39 -17.43 37.68
C ILE A 59 -2.67 -16.89 36.45
N ARG A 60 -2.61 -17.70 35.40
CA ARG A 60 -2.08 -17.30 34.09
C ARG A 60 -3.20 -17.28 33.07
N LEU A 61 -3.40 -16.14 32.43
CA LEU A 61 -4.25 -16.03 31.24
C LEU A 61 -3.45 -16.52 30.02
N ASN A 62 -3.96 -17.53 29.34
CA ASN A 62 -3.28 -18.18 28.21
C ASN A 62 -3.66 -17.60 26.84
N SER A 63 -4.72 -16.78 26.78
CA SER A 63 -5.34 -16.31 25.55
C SER A 63 -5.24 -14.79 25.42
N LEU A 64 -4.06 -14.29 25.06
CA LEU A 64 -3.82 -12.87 24.77
C LEU A 64 -3.31 -12.67 23.35
N PRO A 65 -3.54 -11.48 22.75
CA PRO A 65 -2.87 -11.10 21.51
C PRO A 65 -1.35 -11.14 21.67
N GLU A 66 -0.68 -11.75 20.70
CA GLU A 66 0.79 -11.78 20.63
C GLU A 66 1.38 -10.39 20.33
N ASP A 67 0.62 -9.58 19.60
CA ASP A 67 0.98 -8.25 19.15
C ASP A 67 -0.15 -7.28 19.50
N GLU A 68 0.16 -6.32 20.36
CA GLU A 68 -0.75 -5.28 20.83
C GLU A 68 -1.14 -4.31 19.71
N GLU A 69 -0.21 -3.92 18.84
CA GLU A 69 -0.50 -2.99 17.73
C GLU A 69 -1.51 -3.59 16.75
N VAL A 70 -1.38 -4.90 16.49
CA VAL A 70 -2.36 -5.64 15.67
C VAL A 70 -3.74 -5.65 16.36
N PHE A 71 -3.79 -5.75 17.68
CA PHE A 71 -5.03 -5.70 18.43
C PHE A 71 -5.66 -4.30 18.47
N GLU A 72 -4.86 -3.26 18.71
CA GLU A 72 -5.28 -1.86 18.64
C GLU A 72 -5.83 -1.49 17.26
N SER A 73 -5.21 -2.03 16.20
CA SER A 73 -5.69 -1.91 14.83
C SER A 73 -7.12 -2.47 14.66
N LEU A 74 -7.46 -3.59 15.32
CA LEU A 74 -8.83 -4.12 15.35
C LEU A 74 -9.76 -3.21 16.17
N ALA A 75 -9.31 -2.79 17.35
CA ALA A 75 -10.05 -1.88 18.23
C ALA A 75 -10.44 -0.60 17.48
N ALA A 76 -9.49 0.08 16.84
CA ALA A 76 -9.71 1.27 16.04
C ALA A 76 -10.73 1.06 14.91
N ARG A 77 -10.75 -0.14 14.29
CA ARG A 77 -11.75 -0.50 13.27
C ARG A 77 -13.16 -0.59 13.84
N ILE A 78 -13.31 -1.10 15.06
CA ILE A 78 -14.61 -1.28 15.74
C ILE A 78 -15.20 0.04 16.27
N ARG A 79 -14.37 1.03 16.60
CA ARG A 79 -14.79 2.28 17.27
C ARG A 79 -16.05 2.93 16.68
N PRO A 80 -16.17 3.11 15.36
CA PRO A 80 -17.34 3.75 14.79
C PRO A 80 -18.66 3.04 15.08
N CYS A 81 -18.61 1.74 15.41
CA CYS A 81 -19.79 0.95 15.72
C CYS A 81 -20.29 1.12 17.16
N ILE A 82 -19.51 1.73 18.06
CA ILE A 82 -19.90 1.87 19.48
C ILE A 82 -20.10 3.32 19.93
N VAL A 83 -19.68 4.31 19.13
CA VAL A 83 -19.77 5.73 19.50
C VAL A 83 -21.11 6.34 19.05
N ASP A 84 -21.87 6.92 19.97
CA ASP A 84 -23.22 7.47 19.72
C ASP A 84 -23.28 8.52 18.60
N SER A 85 -22.24 9.32 18.42
CA SER A 85 -22.18 10.34 17.37
C SER A 85 -21.95 9.77 15.97
N GLU A 86 -21.45 8.54 15.85
CA GLU A 86 -21.10 7.94 14.57
C GLU A 86 -22.35 7.43 13.85
N PRO A 87 -22.41 7.53 12.51
CA PRO A 87 -23.59 7.13 11.75
C PRO A 87 -23.85 5.62 11.82
N ILE A 88 -22.80 4.83 12.05
CA ILE A 88 -22.84 3.36 12.01
C ILE A 88 -22.76 2.72 13.41
N GLN A 89 -23.26 3.41 14.43
CA GLN A 89 -23.38 2.85 15.77
C GLN A 89 -24.37 1.65 15.77
N LEU A 90 -24.09 0.61 16.55
CA LEU A 90 -24.81 -0.68 16.50
C LEU A 90 -26.33 -0.58 16.64
N GLU A 91 -26.85 0.23 17.57
CA GLU A 91 -28.30 0.42 17.74
C GLU A 91 -28.92 1.13 16.52
N LYS A 92 -28.19 2.04 15.85
CA LYS A 92 -28.64 2.66 14.59
C LYS A 92 -28.70 1.64 13.46
N ILE A 93 -27.76 0.69 13.40
CA ILE A 93 -27.75 -0.37 12.39
C ILE A 93 -28.93 -1.32 12.62
N VAL A 94 -29.17 -1.75 13.86
CA VAL A 94 -30.34 -2.58 14.21
C VAL A 94 -31.64 -1.87 13.83
N ALA A 95 -31.75 -0.58 14.13
CA ALA A 95 -32.91 0.23 13.73
C ALA A 95 -33.06 0.32 12.20
N ALA A 96 -31.97 0.54 11.46
CA ALA A 96 -31.98 0.59 9.99
C ALA A 96 -32.49 -0.72 9.39
N VAL A 97 -32.02 -1.88 9.88
CA VAL A 97 -32.52 -3.19 9.42
C VAL A 97 -34.03 -3.27 9.65
N ARG A 98 -34.54 -2.94 10.84
CA ARG A 98 -35.98 -3.00 11.15
C ARG A 98 -36.81 -2.08 10.26
N VAL A 99 -36.35 -0.87 9.99
CA VAL A 99 -37.03 0.07 9.07
C VAL A 99 -37.15 -0.54 7.67
N LEU A 100 -36.08 -1.13 7.15
CA LEU A 100 -36.10 -1.72 5.81
C LEU A 100 -36.95 -3.00 5.73
N THR A 101 -37.12 -3.72 6.84
CA THR A 101 -37.85 -5.00 6.90
C THR A 101 -39.29 -4.89 7.43
N THR A 102 -39.80 -3.68 7.67
CA THR A 102 -41.11 -3.45 8.33
C THR A 102 -42.31 -4.14 7.64
N GLY A 103 -42.20 -4.53 6.36
CA GLY A 103 -43.25 -5.27 5.62
C GLY A 103 -42.85 -6.65 5.09
N ALA A 104 -41.59 -7.06 5.26
CA ALA A 104 -41.05 -8.29 4.66
C ALA A 104 -41.25 -9.54 5.55
N GLY A 105 -41.37 -9.33 6.86
CA GLY A 105 -41.38 -10.41 7.85
C GLY A 105 -39.99 -11.03 7.99
N LEU A 106 -39.28 -10.70 9.07
CA LEU A 106 -38.03 -11.38 9.41
C LEU A 106 -38.31 -12.80 9.92
N ALA A 107 -37.43 -13.74 9.63
CA ALA A 107 -37.45 -15.04 10.30
C ALA A 107 -37.27 -14.84 11.82
N GLU A 108 -37.80 -15.77 12.62
CA GLU A 108 -37.72 -15.69 14.09
C GLU A 108 -36.26 -15.60 14.58
N SER A 109 -35.36 -16.39 13.99
CA SER A 109 -33.92 -16.36 14.30
C SER A 109 -33.26 -15.02 13.98
N GLN A 110 -33.68 -14.37 12.88
CA GLN A 110 -33.17 -13.06 12.47
C GLN A 110 -33.64 -11.96 13.43
N SER A 111 -34.92 -11.98 13.79
CA SER A 111 -35.50 -11.04 14.76
C SER A 111 -34.85 -11.19 16.14
N LYS A 112 -34.69 -12.44 16.59
CA LYS A 112 -34.06 -12.77 17.86
C LYS A 112 -32.62 -12.25 17.93
N LEU A 113 -31.83 -12.44 16.87
CA LEU A 113 -30.46 -11.92 16.82
C LEU A 113 -30.43 -10.39 16.91
N LEU A 114 -31.33 -9.68 16.23
CA LEU A 114 -31.43 -8.21 16.35
C LEU A 114 -31.83 -7.76 17.76
N ASP A 115 -32.73 -8.48 18.43
CA ASP A 115 -33.15 -8.22 19.81
C ASP A 115 -31.98 -8.46 20.78
N GLU A 116 -31.24 -9.56 20.61
CA GLU A 116 -30.06 -9.90 21.41
C GLU A 116 -28.95 -8.84 21.28
N ILE A 117 -28.67 -8.37 20.07
CA ILE A 117 -27.67 -7.32 19.83
C ILE A 117 -28.10 -6.00 20.48
N ASP A 118 -29.36 -5.60 20.34
CA ASP A 118 -29.90 -4.38 20.95
C ASP A 118 -29.87 -4.44 22.48
N ALA A 119 -30.27 -5.57 23.06
CA ALA A 119 -30.21 -5.81 24.50
C ALA A 119 -28.76 -5.80 25.02
N TRP A 120 -27.84 -6.41 24.26
CA TRP A 120 -26.42 -6.41 24.59
C TRP A 120 -25.86 -4.99 24.59
N CYS A 121 -26.18 -4.18 23.57
CA CYS A 121 -25.72 -2.80 23.48
C CYS A 121 -26.20 -1.97 24.67
N LYS A 122 -27.49 -2.08 25.00
CA LYS A 122 -28.11 -1.38 26.13
C LYS A 122 -27.52 -1.77 27.47
N SER A 123 -27.08 -3.03 27.64
CA SER A 123 -26.59 -3.53 28.93
C SER A 123 -25.10 -3.27 29.15
N HIS A 124 -24.29 -3.22 28.08
CA HIS A 124 -22.83 -3.25 28.20
C HIS A 124 -22.12 -1.97 27.70
N ILE A 125 -22.63 -1.28 26.69
CA ILE A 125 -21.92 -0.13 26.08
C ILE A 125 -22.68 1.19 26.20
N ALA A 126 -23.99 1.16 26.44
CA ALA A 126 -24.75 2.37 26.65
C ALA A 126 -24.21 3.14 27.87
N PRO A 127 -24.20 4.49 27.83
CA PRO A 127 -23.76 5.29 28.97
C PRO A 127 -24.41 4.85 30.27
N HIS A 128 -23.59 4.70 31.31
CA HIS A 128 -24.00 4.22 32.65
C HIS A 128 -24.54 2.78 32.70
N SER A 129 -24.37 2.01 31.62
CA SER A 129 -24.77 0.60 31.54
C SER A 129 -23.53 -0.24 31.22
N TYR A 130 -22.95 -0.81 32.28
CA TYR A 130 -21.71 -1.58 32.21
C TYR A 130 -21.88 -2.95 32.88
N ALA A 131 -22.94 -3.67 32.51
CA ALA A 131 -23.15 -5.03 33.00
C ALA A 131 -21.91 -5.90 32.70
N PRO A 132 -21.50 -6.80 33.61
CA PRO A 132 -20.36 -7.68 33.37
C PRO A 132 -20.67 -8.67 32.26
N ILE A 133 -19.72 -8.86 31.34
CA ILE A 133 -19.76 -9.91 30.31
C ILE A 133 -19.52 -11.28 30.96
N SER A 134 -18.52 -11.36 31.83
CA SER A 134 -18.07 -12.60 32.45
C SER A 134 -17.77 -12.44 33.94
N SER A 135 -17.19 -11.31 34.35
CA SER A 135 -16.61 -11.16 35.69
C SER A 135 -16.68 -9.73 36.21
N SER A 136 -16.39 -9.56 37.50
CA SER A 136 -16.16 -8.27 38.14
C SER A 136 -14.89 -8.36 38.96
N GLU A 137 -14.10 -7.29 38.96
CA GLU A 137 -12.89 -7.17 39.74
C GLU A 137 -13.10 -6.22 40.92
N GLU A 138 -12.45 -6.50 42.04
CA GLU A 138 -12.52 -5.70 43.25
C GLU A 138 -11.11 -5.45 43.79
N ILE A 139 -10.77 -4.19 44.05
CA ILE A 139 -9.55 -3.79 44.75
C ILE A 139 -9.97 -3.18 46.08
N GLY A 140 -9.43 -3.72 47.17
CA GLY A 140 -9.65 -3.22 48.52
C GLY A 140 -8.37 -2.65 49.14
N ARG A 141 -8.49 -1.53 49.85
CA ARG A 141 -7.42 -1.01 50.70
C ARG A 141 -7.51 -1.64 52.09
N ILE A 142 -6.53 -2.49 52.41
CA ILE A 142 -6.45 -3.28 53.65
C ILE A 142 -6.66 -2.41 54.90
N ASP A 143 -6.13 -1.19 54.90
CA ASP A 143 -6.11 -0.32 56.09
C ASP A 143 -7.39 0.52 56.28
N SER A 144 -8.22 0.65 55.25
CA SER A 144 -9.39 1.55 55.27
C SER A 144 -10.73 0.85 55.12
N GLY A 145 -10.74 -0.42 54.68
CA GLY A 145 -11.96 -1.14 54.33
C GLY A 145 -12.68 -0.60 53.09
N GLU A 146 -12.10 0.39 52.40
CA GLU A 146 -12.61 0.91 51.13
C GLU A 146 -12.36 -0.12 50.02
N THR A 147 -13.41 -0.43 49.25
CA THR A 147 -13.33 -1.33 48.11
C THR A 147 -13.92 -0.69 46.86
N ILE A 148 -13.23 -0.84 45.74
CA ILE A 148 -13.68 -0.40 44.42
C ILE A 148 -13.95 -1.65 43.61
N ARG A 149 -15.21 -1.79 43.17
CA ARG A 149 -15.66 -2.90 42.34
C ARG A 149 -16.06 -2.39 40.96
N VAL A 150 -15.52 -3.02 39.93
CA VAL A 150 -15.78 -2.68 38.52
C VAL A 150 -16.07 -3.95 37.71
N SER A 151 -16.93 -3.84 36.70
CA SER A 151 -17.15 -4.94 35.75
C SER A 151 -16.00 -5.04 34.75
N ASP A 152 -15.81 -6.23 34.18
CA ASP A 152 -14.91 -6.42 33.03
C ASP A 152 -15.24 -5.48 31.86
N THR A 153 -16.53 -5.26 31.58
CA THR A 153 -16.99 -4.29 30.60
C THR A 153 -16.49 -2.88 30.87
N LEU A 154 -16.59 -2.40 32.11
CA LEU A 154 -16.13 -1.06 32.47
C LEU A 154 -14.60 -0.97 32.41
N LEU A 155 -13.87 -2.00 32.85
CA LEU A 155 -12.41 -2.08 32.71
C LEU A 155 -11.96 -2.05 31.24
N GLY A 156 -12.62 -2.83 30.39
CA GLY A 156 -12.32 -2.89 28.96
C GLY A 156 -12.64 -1.58 28.24
N LEU A 157 -13.76 -0.93 28.59
CA LEU A 157 -14.06 0.43 28.14
C LEU A 157 -13.04 1.46 28.69
N GLY A 158 -12.53 1.22 29.89
CA GLY A 158 -11.42 1.95 30.50
C GLY A 158 -10.20 1.93 29.60
N TRP A 159 -9.69 0.74 29.24
CA TRP A 159 -8.59 0.63 28.28
C TRP A 159 -8.91 1.30 26.95
N TYR A 160 -10.06 0.95 26.38
CA TYR A 160 -10.46 1.39 25.06
C TYR A 160 -10.55 2.93 24.94
N TYR A 161 -11.03 3.61 25.98
CA TYR A 161 -11.24 5.06 25.93
C TYR A 161 -10.16 5.86 26.63
N ALA A 162 -9.57 5.38 27.72
CA ALA A 162 -8.57 6.12 28.50
C ALA A 162 -7.13 5.86 28.04
N ASP A 163 -6.81 4.62 27.68
CA ASP A 163 -5.44 4.27 27.28
C ASP A 163 -5.26 4.43 25.75
N LEU A 164 -6.26 4.03 24.95
CA LEU A 164 -6.14 4.01 23.49
C LEU A 164 -6.61 5.30 22.77
N VAL A 165 -7.68 5.96 23.26
CA VAL A 165 -8.40 6.99 22.47
C VAL A 165 -8.34 8.40 23.07
N HIS A 166 -8.49 8.55 24.39
CA HIS A 166 -8.56 9.84 25.07
C HIS A 166 -7.56 9.92 26.20
N ALA A 167 -6.75 10.99 26.23
CA ALA A 167 -5.80 11.25 27.32
C ALA A 167 -6.43 11.84 28.60
N ASP A 168 -7.74 12.13 28.61
CA ASP A 168 -8.47 12.72 29.75
C ASP A 168 -9.81 11.97 29.97
N PRO A 169 -9.77 10.75 30.55
CA PRO A 169 -10.99 10.01 30.88
C PRO A 169 -11.76 10.74 31.99
N ARG A 170 -13.08 10.87 31.82
CA ARG A 170 -13.96 11.52 32.80
C ARG A 170 -14.95 10.51 33.42
N TRP A 171 -15.40 10.84 34.63
CA TRP A 171 -16.51 10.17 35.33
C TRP A 171 -16.20 8.71 35.71
N GLU A 172 -17.09 7.76 35.44
CA GLU A 172 -16.94 6.35 35.87
C GLU A 172 -15.69 5.68 35.28
N LYS A 173 -15.12 6.26 34.22
CA LYS A 173 -13.87 5.80 33.59
C LYS A 173 -12.61 6.30 34.31
N GLU A 174 -12.73 7.22 35.27
CA GLU A 174 -11.59 7.63 36.11
C GLU A 174 -11.31 6.56 37.18
N ALA A 175 -12.36 5.96 37.75
CA ALA A 175 -12.25 4.91 38.76
C ALA A 175 -11.50 3.65 38.28
N VAL A 176 -11.53 3.36 36.97
CA VAL A 176 -10.78 2.23 36.40
C VAL A 176 -9.27 2.46 36.35
N LEU A 177 -8.81 3.71 36.52
CA LEU A 177 -7.38 4.04 36.51
C LEU A 177 -6.65 3.53 37.76
N GLU A 178 -7.39 3.17 38.82
CA GLU A 178 -6.83 2.50 40.00
C GLU A 178 -6.39 1.06 39.71
N PHE A 179 -6.91 0.45 38.64
CA PHE A 179 -6.48 -0.87 38.18
C PHE A 179 -5.21 -0.76 37.34
N SER A 180 -4.43 -1.84 37.24
CA SER A 180 -3.23 -1.84 36.39
C SER A 180 -3.58 -1.73 34.90
N TYR A 181 -2.64 -1.24 34.09
CA TYR A 181 -2.76 -1.26 32.62
C TYR A 181 -3.11 -2.65 32.12
N ASN A 182 -2.40 -3.69 32.58
CA ASN A 182 -2.64 -5.07 32.17
C ASN A 182 -4.05 -5.56 32.50
N ALA A 183 -4.60 -5.19 33.67
CA ALA A 183 -5.97 -5.53 34.02
C ALA A 183 -6.95 -4.91 33.01
N ARG A 184 -6.81 -3.61 32.71
CA ARG A 184 -7.66 -2.93 31.73
C ARG A 184 -7.48 -3.50 30.32
N TYR A 185 -6.25 -3.70 29.87
CA TYR A 185 -5.93 -4.26 28.55
C TYR A 185 -6.56 -5.65 28.37
N ASN A 186 -6.42 -6.54 29.34
CA ASN A 186 -6.99 -7.89 29.27
C ASN A 186 -8.52 -7.87 29.13
N GLN A 187 -9.21 -6.98 29.86
CA GLN A 187 -10.65 -6.82 29.70
C GLN A 187 -11.03 -6.08 28.39
N GLY A 188 -10.15 -5.20 27.91
CA GLY A 188 -10.24 -4.59 26.58
C GLY A 188 -10.18 -5.64 25.47
N VAL A 189 -9.31 -6.64 25.62
CA VAL A 189 -9.19 -7.79 24.73
C VAL A 189 -10.49 -8.56 24.63
N LEU A 190 -11.09 -8.88 25.78
CA LEU A 190 -12.39 -9.54 25.87
C LEU A 190 -13.50 -8.74 25.17
N LEU A 191 -13.64 -7.45 25.53
CA LEU A 191 -14.68 -6.56 25.03
C LEU A 191 -14.61 -6.39 23.51
N VAL A 192 -13.44 -6.03 22.99
CA VAL A 192 -13.24 -5.76 21.56
C VAL A 192 -13.43 -7.04 20.74
N SER A 193 -13.01 -8.19 21.26
CA SER A 193 -13.24 -9.48 20.59
C SER A 193 -14.73 -9.82 20.52
N TYR A 194 -15.49 -9.59 21.60
CA TYR A 194 -16.95 -9.74 21.59
C TYR A 194 -17.63 -8.82 20.57
N LEU A 195 -17.24 -7.55 20.53
CA LEU A 195 -17.75 -6.58 19.56
C LEU A 195 -17.42 -7.00 18.12
N ALA A 196 -16.23 -7.54 17.85
CA ALA A 196 -15.86 -8.05 16.54
C ALA A 196 -16.82 -9.17 16.09
N LEU A 197 -17.15 -10.10 17.00
CA LEU A 197 -18.08 -11.19 16.71
C LEU A 197 -19.51 -10.69 16.46
N ILE A 198 -20.00 -9.74 17.28
CA ILE A 198 -21.31 -9.10 17.09
C ILE A 198 -21.39 -8.43 15.71
N ILE A 199 -20.36 -7.67 15.33
CA ILE A 199 -20.32 -6.95 14.05
C ILE A 199 -20.28 -7.93 12.87
N CYS A 200 -19.49 -9.01 12.96
CA CYS A 200 -19.45 -10.03 11.92
C CYS A 200 -20.78 -10.80 11.81
N ALA A 201 -21.43 -11.11 12.93
CA ALA A 201 -22.75 -11.73 12.95
C ALA A 201 -23.81 -10.83 12.31
N LEU A 202 -23.77 -9.52 12.60
CA LEU A 202 -24.69 -8.54 12.01
C LEU A 202 -24.44 -8.35 10.51
N LEU A 203 -23.18 -8.31 10.06
CA LEU A 203 -22.85 -8.29 8.64
C LEU A 203 -23.38 -9.53 7.91
N LYS A 204 -23.20 -10.72 8.50
CA LYS A 204 -23.74 -11.96 7.95
C LYS A 204 -25.28 -11.90 7.87
N LEU A 205 -25.94 -11.46 8.94
CA LEU A 205 -27.39 -11.30 8.96
C LEU A 205 -27.88 -10.36 7.84
N ILE A 206 -27.21 -9.22 7.64
CA ILE A 206 -27.58 -8.26 6.59
C ILE A 206 -27.37 -8.86 5.20
N ARG A 207 -26.30 -9.63 4.97
CA ARG A 207 -26.11 -10.38 3.71
C ARG A 207 -27.25 -11.37 3.49
N ASP A 208 -27.57 -12.17 4.50
CA ASP A 208 -28.60 -13.21 4.43
C ASP A 208 -29.98 -12.60 4.14
N ILE A 209 -30.33 -11.48 4.79
CA ILE A 209 -31.58 -10.77 4.50
C ILE A 209 -31.53 -10.16 3.10
N ASN A 210 -30.45 -9.50 2.70
CA ASN A 210 -30.36 -8.84 1.39
C ASN A 210 -30.51 -9.82 0.21
N VAL A 211 -30.04 -11.07 0.37
CA VAL A 211 -30.22 -12.13 -0.62
C VAL A 211 -31.68 -12.55 -0.75
N GLY A 212 -32.42 -12.63 0.36
CA GLY A 212 -33.85 -12.99 0.36
C GLY A 212 -34.81 -11.83 0.13
N TYR A 213 -34.37 -10.61 0.42
CA TYR A 213 -35.15 -9.38 0.40
C TYR A 213 -34.23 -8.20 0.07
N ASP A 214 -34.33 -7.68 -1.15
CA ASP A 214 -33.48 -6.60 -1.64
C ASP A 214 -33.67 -5.31 -0.83
N PHE A 215 -32.65 -4.94 -0.07
CA PHE A 215 -32.63 -3.68 0.67
C PHE A 215 -32.51 -2.46 -0.25
N GLY A 216 -32.15 -2.64 -1.52
CA GLY A 216 -31.81 -1.56 -2.45
C GLY A 216 -30.43 -0.97 -2.16
N LEU A 217 -29.50 -1.79 -1.65
CA LEU A 217 -28.12 -1.40 -1.38
C LEU A 217 -27.30 -1.44 -2.68
N SER A 218 -26.39 -0.49 -2.85
CA SER A 218 -25.52 -0.43 -4.02
C SER A 218 -24.65 -1.69 -4.14
N SER A 219 -24.61 -2.33 -5.30
CA SER A 219 -23.87 -3.59 -5.51
C SER A 219 -22.36 -3.46 -5.17
N GLY A 220 -21.76 -2.31 -5.45
CA GLY A 220 -20.33 -2.07 -5.21
C GLY A 220 -19.88 -2.16 -3.75
N ILE A 221 -20.78 -2.06 -2.76
CA ILE A 221 -20.40 -2.17 -1.34
C ILE A 221 -19.97 -3.58 -0.96
N TRP A 222 -20.41 -4.59 -1.71
CA TRP A 222 -20.14 -6.01 -1.45
C TRP A 222 -18.79 -6.46 -2.00
N ASP A 223 -18.34 -5.85 -3.09
CA ASP A 223 -17.16 -6.28 -3.84
C ASP A 223 -15.99 -5.29 -3.79
N SER A 224 -16.25 -4.04 -3.40
CA SER A 224 -15.20 -3.02 -3.27
C SER A 224 -14.04 -3.49 -2.40
N GLN A 225 -12.82 -3.09 -2.77
CA GLN A 225 -11.62 -3.41 -2.00
C GLN A 225 -11.68 -2.71 -0.63
N VAL A 226 -11.49 -3.51 0.43
CA VAL A 226 -11.52 -3.02 1.83
C VAL A 226 -10.17 -3.11 2.55
N THR A 227 -9.20 -3.81 1.96
CA THR A 227 -7.82 -3.91 2.45
C THR A 227 -6.87 -3.47 1.35
N ALA A 228 -5.81 -2.74 1.69
CA ALA A 228 -4.70 -2.58 0.76
C ALA A 228 -4.09 -3.97 0.55
N GLY A 229 -4.16 -4.51 -0.68
CA GLY A 229 -3.40 -5.71 -1.02
C GLY A 229 -1.93 -5.41 -0.75
N GLY A 230 -1.28 -6.20 0.11
CA GLY A 230 0.15 -6.05 0.33
C GLY A 230 0.89 -6.24 -1.00
N GLY A 231 1.87 -5.39 -1.29
CA GLY A 231 2.64 -5.44 -2.53
C GLY A 231 2.86 -4.06 -3.15
N PRO A 232 3.65 -3.98 -4.24
CA PRO A 232 3.82 -2.76 -5.00
C PRO A 232 2.46 -2.30 -5.56
N CYS A 233 2.17 -1.01 -5.40
CA CYS A 233 1.01 -0.39 -6.01
C CYS A 233 1.39 0.06 -7.42
N GLU A 234 0.79 -0.57 -8.43
CA GLU A 234 0.93 -0.14 -9.83
C GLU A 234 0.04 1.08 -10.07
N PHE A 235 0.66 2.23 -10.33
CA PHE A 235 -0.04 3.46 -10.70
C PHE A 235 -0.35 3.45 -12.21
N GLY A 236 -1.24 2.54 -12.63
CA GLY A 236 -1.68 2.42 -14.01
C GLY A 236 -0.59 2.01 -15.01
N ILE A 237 -1.00 1.76 -16.25
CA ILE A 237 -0.11 1.55 -17.39
C ILE A 237 -0.24 2.79 -18.26
N GLY A 238 0.85 3.52 -18.45
CA GLY A 238 0.86 4.76 -19.23
C GLY A 238 2.26 5.22 -19.58
N GLU A 239 2.32 6.22 -20.44
CA GLU A 239 3.56 6.91 -20.78
C GLU A 239 3.79 8.07 -19.80
N VAL A 240 5.02 8.18 -19.31
CA VAL A 240 5.42 9.26 -18.40
C VAL A 240 6.22 10.28 -19.18
N TYR A 241 5.99 11.56 -18.92
CA TYR A 241 6.73 12.68 -19.50
C TYR A 241 7.34 13.53 -18.39
N VAL A 242 8.55 14.00 -18.60
CA VAL A 242 9.32 14.84 -17.66
C VAL A 242 9.65 16.18 -18.31
N GLY A 243 9.47 17.25 -17.54
CA GLY A 243 9.77 18.63 -17.95
C GLY A 243 10.66 19.33 -16.93
N THR A 244 11.04 20.56 -17.23
CA THR A 244 11.82 21.39 -16.29
C THR A 244 10.99 21.69 -15.04
N VAL A 245 11.64 21.73 -13.87
CA VAL A 245 10.97 22.05 -12.60
C VAL A 245 10.24 23.39 -12.71
N GLY A 246 8.96 23.40 -12.33
CA GLY A 246 8.09 24.59 -12.38
C GLY A 246 7.30 24.77 -13.68
N LEU A 247 7.49 23.89 -14.67
CA LEU A 247 6.68 23.90 -15.88
C LEU A 247 5.38 23.12 -15.68
N GLU A 248 4.25 23.74 -15.99
CA GLU A 248 2.94 23.07 -15.95
C GLU A 248 2.62 22.39 -17.29
N PRO A 249 2.10 21.14 -17.28
CA PRO A 249 1.72 20.47 -18.51
C PRO A 249 0.48 21.14 -19.13
N PRO A 250 0.49 21.42 -20.44
CA PRO A 250 -0.65 22.06 -21.10
C PRO A 250 -1.87 21.14 -21.14
N VAL A 251 -3.06 21.70 -20.92
CA VAL A 251 -4.32 20.94 -20.90
C VAL A 251 -4.79 20.67 -22.34
N GLY A 252 -5.15 19.41 -22.63
CA GLY A 252 -5.78 19.02 -23.90
C GLY A 252 -4.82 18.88 -25.09
N VAL A 253 -3.51 19.03 -24.87
CA VAL A 253 -2.48 18.80 -25.89
C VAL A 253 -1.78 17.46 -25.57
N PRO A 254 -1.65 16.54 -26.54
CA PRO A 254 -0.83 15.34 -26.35
C PRO A 254 0.60 15.71 -25.97
N MET A 255 1.13 15.12 -24.89
CA MET A 255 2.45 15.46 -24.34
C MET A 255 3.60 15.27 -25.33
N GLU A 256 3.48 14.35 -26.29
CA GLU A 256 4.41 14.15 -27.41
C GLU A 256 4.63 15.41 -28.27
N ARG A 257 3.65 16.33 -28.27
CA ARG A 257 3.67 17.55 -29.09
C ARG A 257 4.13 18.78 -28.30
N VAL A 258 4.51 18.62 -27.04
CA VAL A 258 4.95 19.70 -26.17
C VAL A 258 6.48 19.65 -26.09
N PRO A 259 7.22 20.51 -26.81
CA PRO A 259 8.68 20.41 -26.92
C PRO A 259 9.42 20.45 -25.59
N GLU A 260 8.84 21.08 -24.58
CA GLU A 260 9.41 21.26 -23.25
C GLU A 260 9.28 20.02 -22.34
N PHE A 261 8.49 19.02 -22.76
CA PHE A 261 8.34 17.76 -22.05
C PHE A 261 8.91 16.62 -22.89
N LYS A 262 9.76 15.81 -22.26
CA LYS A 262 10.36 14.63 -22.88
C LYS A 262 9.73 13.38 -22.31
N LYS A 263 9.44 12.39 -23.16
CA LYS A 263 9.04 11.05 -22.70
C LYS A 263 10.13 10.47 -21.80
N LEU A 264 9.74 9.94 -20.65
CA LEU A 264 10.62 9.25 -19.72
C LEU A 264 10.85 7.82 -20.22
N ASP A 265 11.79 7.69 -21.15
CA ASP A 265 12.36 6.42 -21.61
C ASP A 265 13.55 5.98 -20.74
N GLY A 266 14.13 4.81 -21.05
CA GLY A 266 15.26 4.26 -20.31
C GLY A 266 16.45 5.21 -20.28
N ILE A 267 16.81 5.78 -21.43
CA ILE A 267 17.91 6.75 -21.53
C ILE A 267 17.63 8.01 -20.71
N THR A 268 16.44 8.59 -20.80
CA THR A 268 16.08 9.81 -20.10
C THR A 268 16.11 9.57 -18.58
N ALA A 269 15.57 8.44 -18.13
CA ALA A 269 15.62 8.04 -16.72
C ALA A 269 17.06 7.86 -16.24
N THR A 270 17.91 7.14 -16.98
CA THR A 270 19.31 6.91 -16.62
C THR A 270 20.12 8.20 -16.59
N ARG A 271 19.93 9.10 -17.56
CA ARG A 271 20.58 10.42 -17.59
C ARG A 271 20.14 11.31 -16.42
N MET A 272 18.89 11.22 -15.98
CA MET A 272 18.40 11.95 -14.79
C MET A 272 18.98 11.38 -13.50
N GLN A 273 19.10 10.05 -13.39
CA GLN A 273 19.64 9.37 -12.21
C GLN A 273 21.16 9.50 -12.09
N CYS A 274 21.87 9.50 -13.23
CA CYS A 274 23.32 9.62 -13.30
C CYS A 274 23.72 10.62 -14.39
N PRO A 275 23.65 11.93 -14.13
CA PRO A 275 24.02 12.94 -15.12
C PRO A 275 25.46 12.81 -15.62
N SER A 276 26.35 12.29 -14.77
CA SER A 276 27.75 12.04 -15.11
C SER A 276 27.96 10.86 -16.06
N CYS A 277 26.94 10.08 -16.40
CA CYS A 277 27.07 9.03 -17.43
C CYS A 277 26.50 9.45 -18.78
N ALA A 278 26.04 10.70 -18.91
CA ALA A 278 25.43 11.20 -20.13
C ALA A 278 26.43 11.25 -21.30
N VAL A 279 25.97 10.79 -22.46
CA VAL A 279 26.71 10.77 -23.72
C VAL A 279 25.87 11.42 -24.81
N ASP A 280 26.48 12.26 -25.63
CA ASP A 280 25.85 12.82 -26.82
C ASP A 280 26.63 12.39 -28.07
N ALA A 281 25.92 11.74 -28.99
CA ALA A 281 26.40 11.20 -30.25
C ALA A 281 26.08 12.19 -31.38
N GLN A 282 27.10 12.77 -32.00
CA GLN A 282 26.97 13.87 -32.97
C GLN A 282 27.45 13.44 -34.36
N PHE A 283 26.57 13.51 -35.34
CA PHE A 283 26.91 13.34 -36.74
C PHE A 283 27.45 14.64 -37.32
N VAL A 284 28.64 14.57 -37.92
CA VAL A 284 29.35 15.74 -38.44
C VAL A 284 29.67 15.56 -39.91
N ASP A 285 29.60 16.64 -40.68
CA ASP A 285 30.02 16.63 -42.08
C ASP A 285 31.56 16.71 -42.24
N ASP A 286 32.01 16.70 -43.49
CA ASP A 286 33.44 16.77 -43.86
C ASP A 286 34.14 18.06 -43.35
N VAL A 287 33.39 19.09 -42.96
CA VAL A 287 33.88 20.37 -42.43
C VAL A 287 33.75 20.43 -40.89
N GLY A 288 33.24 19.37 -40.27
CA GLY A 288 33.06 19.25 -38.82
C GLY A 288 31.76 19.88 -38.30
N LYS A 289 30.81 20.24 -39.17
CA LYS A 289 29.52 20.80 -38.76
C LYS A 289 28.58 19.68 -38.31
N VAL A 290 28.07 19.79 -37.09
CA VAL A 290 27.05 18.88 -36.54
C VAL A 290 25.72 19.10 -37.28
N PHE A 291 25.13 18.02 -37.79
CA PHE A 291 23.80 18.07 -38.40
C PHE A 291 22.76 17.23 -37.67
N GLU A 292 23.17 16.33 -36.78
CA GLU A 292 22.26 15.51 -35.97
C GLU A 292 22.93 15.10 -34.65
N THR A 293 22.16 15.06 -33.57
CA THR A 293 22.64 14.67 -32.22
C THR A 293 21.68 13.70 -31.57
N TYR A 294 22.23 12.60 -31.04
CA TYR A 294 21.50 11.57 -30.31
C TYR A 294 21.95 11.53 -28.86
N GLN A 295 21.00 11.41 -27.94
CA GLN A 295 21.30 11.25 -26.52
C GLN A 295 21.48 9.78 -26.15
N GLY A 296 22.40 9.53 -25.25
CA GLY A 296 22.69 8.21 -24.73
C GLY A 296 23.28 8.27 -23.32
N TYR A 297 23.76 7.12 -22.86
CA TYR A 297 24.55 6.99 -21.65
C TYR A 297 25.62 5.92 -21.83
N TYR A 298 26.67 5.97 -21.01
CA TYR A 298 27.63 4.87 -20.93
C TYR A 298 27.51 4.11 -19.61
N ALA A 299 27.86 2.84 -19.64
CA ALA A 299 28.02 1.97 -18.49
C ALA A 299 29.39 1.28 -18.55
N ILE A 300 29.95 0.99 -17.39
CA ILE A 300 31.21 0.25 -17.27
C ILE A 300 30.85 -1.20 -16.95
N ASP A 301 31.20 -2.12 -17.85
CA ASP A 301 31.16 -3.56 -17.60
C ASP A 301 32.49 -3.96 -16.97
N LYS A 302 32.49 -4.06 -15.64
CA LYS A 302 33.69 -4.40 -14.85
C LYS A 302 34.16 -5.83 -15.12
N ASP A 303 33.21 -6.75 -15.32
CA ASP A 303 33.50 -8.18 -15.48
C ASP A 303 34.21 -8.45 -16.81
N ARG A 304 33.86 -7.69 -17.84
CA ARG A 304 34.47 -7.80 -19.18
C ARG A 304 35.53 -6.72 -19.45
N ASN A 305 35.80 -5.83 -18.49
CA ASN A 305 36.69 -4.69 -18.60
C ASN A 305 36.41 -3.82 -19.84
N ARG A 306 35.13 -3.44 -20.04
CA ARG A 306 34.65 -2.72 -21.24
C ARG A 306 33.80 -1.51 -20.88
N VAL A 307 33.80 -0.52 -21.77
CA VAL A 307 32.78 0.54 -21.76
C VAL A 307 31.72 0.22 -22.78
N VAL A 308 30.47 0.33 -22.34
CA VAL A 308 29.27 0.11 -23.12
C VAL A 308 28.57 1.45 -23.28
N ILE A 309 28.35 1.89 -24.51
CA ILE A 309 27.62 3.12 -24.80
C ILE A 309 26.28 2.74 -25.42
N ASN A 310 25.19 3.13 -24.76
CA ASN A 310 23.83 3.02 -25.28
C ASN A 310 23.41 4.36 -25.88
N ILE A 311 23.11 4.37 -27.18
CA ILE A 311 22.60 5.55 -27.89
C ILE A 311 21.18 5.25 -28.38
N ASN A 312 20.25 6.13 -28.03
CA ASN A 312 18.84 6.09 -28.44
C ASN A 312 18.10 4.75 -28.16
N ASP A 313 18.60 3.88 -27.28
CA ASP A 313 18.10 2.51 -27.04
C ASP A 313 18.18 1.63 -28.30
N VAL A 314 19.13 1.97 -29.18
CA VAL A 314 19.30 1.37 -30.51
C VAL A 314 20.69 0.75 -30.68
N ILE A 315 21.74 1.34 -30.11
CA ILE A 315 23.12 0.92 -30.38
C ILE A 315 23.85 0.66 -29.09
N LEU A 316 24.50 -0.50 -29.06
CA LEU A 316 25.51 -0.85 -28.09
C LEU A 316 26.88 -0.70 -28.78
N LEU A 317 27.65 0.32 -28.39
CA LEU A 317 29.07 0.36 -28.74
C LEU A 317 29.87 -0.20 -27.57
N SER A 318 30.69 -1.20 -27.84
CA SER A 318 31.66 -1.68 -26.85
C SER A 318 33.08 -1.33 -27.28
N GLY A 319 33.87 -0.82 -26.33
CA GLY A 319 35.28 -0.49 -26.51
C GLY A 319 36.12 -1.12 -25.39
N GLU A 320 37.28 -1.64 -25.78
CA GLU A 320 38.32 -2.13 -24.86
C GLU A 320 39.51 -1.15 -24.86
N PRO A 321 40.22 -1.00 -23.75
CA PRO A 321 41.45 -0.22 -23.72
C PRO A 321 42.57 -0.82 -24.57
N GLU A 322 43.43 0.03 -25.13
CA GLU A 322 44.60 -0.39 -25.93
C GLU A 322 45.64 -1.23 -25.15
N SER A 323 45.53 -1.35 -23.81
CA SER A 323 46.42 -2.19 -23.01
C SER A 323 45.66 -3.18 -22.12
N CYS A 324 46.00 -4.47 -22.25
CA CYS A 324 45.24 -5.59 -21.70
C CYS A 324 45.30 -5.76 -20.17
N MET A 325 45.68 -4.75 -19.39
CA MET A 325 45.96 -4.93 -17.95
C MET A 325 45.47 -3.79 -17.02
N THR A 326 44.97 -2.67 -17.54
CA THR A 326 44.44 -1.58 -16.69
C THR A 326 42.92 -1.67 -16.58
N PRO A 327 42.35 -1.67 -15.35
CA PRO A 327 40.90 -1.60 -15.17
C PRO A 327 40.33 -0.33 -15.80
N VAL A 328 39.21 -0.43 -16.51
CA VAL A 328 38.54 0.70 -17.20
C VAL A 328 38.26 1.89 -16.28
N GLU A 329 38.10 1.66 -14.98
CA GLU A 329 37.86 2.70 -13.97
C GLU A 329 39.08 3.57 -13.63
N GLU A 330 40.28 3.09 -13.94
CA GLU A 330 41.57 3.72 -13.63
C GLU A 330 42.25 4.34 -14.86
N LEU A 331 41.67 4.14 -16.04
CA LEU A 331 42.18 4.71 -17.28
C LEU A 331 41.91 6.22 -17.33
N PRO A 332 42.92 7.05 -17.65
CA PRO A 332 42.67 8.41 -18.10
C PRO A 332 41.99 8.32 -19.47
N PHE A 333 40.71 8.69 -19.54
CA PHE A 333 39.89 8.63 -20.76
C PHE A 333 40.37 9.61 -21.87
N GLU A 334 41.51 10.29 -21.69
CA GLU A 334 42.19 11.08 -22.73
C GLU A 334 42.68 10.24 -23.93
N GLN A 335 42.59 8.90 -23.85
CA GLN A 335 42.82 7.99 -24.98
C GLN A 335 41.55 7.76 -25.79
N VAL A 336 41.67 7.80 -27.12
CA VAL A 336 40.57 7.55 -28.07
C VAL A 336 40.12 6.09 -27.95
N PHE A 337 38.86 5.85 -27.61
CA PHE A 337 38.29 4.50 -27.61
C PHE A 337 37.85 4.11 -29.02
N PHE A 338 38.34 2.98 -29.50
CA PHE A 338 37.91 2.39 -30.77
C PHE A 338 36.89 1.28 -30.48
N SER A 339 35.68 1.42 -31.02
CA SER A 339 34.68 0.37 -30.93
C SER A 339 35.00 -0.71 -31.96
N ASN A 340 35.28 -1.93 -31.50
CA ASN A 340 35.52 -3.08 -32.36
C ASN A 340 34.21 -3.78 -32.76
N THR A 341 33.12 -3.49 -32.07
CA THR A 341 31.80 -4.10 -32.31
C THR A 341 30.68 -3.10 -32.00
N ALA A 342 29.78 -2.94 -32.97
CA ALA A 342 28.50 -2.25 -32.82
C ALA A 342 27.39 -3.28 -32.99
N GLU A 343 26.48 -3.35 -32.03
CA GLU A 343 25.37 -4.30 -32.02
C GLU A 343 24.05 -3.58 -31.71
N PRO A 344 22.91 -4.10 -32.18
CA PRO A 344 21.60 -3.57 -31.80
C PRO A 344 21.37 -3.78 -30.30
N VAL A 345 20.78 -2.77 -29.64
CA VAL A 345 20.24 -2.94 -28.28
C VAL A 345 18.92 -3.71 -28.39
N ASN A 346 18.82 -4.84 -27.69
CA ASN A 346 17.64 -5.73 -27.78
C ASN A 346 17.33 -6.14 -29.24
N ASN A 347 16.08 -6.46 -29.55
CA ASN A 347 15.63 -6.85 -30.89
C ASN A 347 15.37 -5.64 -31.82
N ASN A 348 15.96 -4.46 -31.56
CA ASN A 348 15.72 -3.22 -32.33
C ASN A 348 16.56 -3.14 -33.63
N THR A 349 16.61 -4.24 -34.40
CA THR A 349 17.49 -4.38 -35.57
C THR A 349 17.24 -3.33 -36.66
N ASP A 350 15.98 -2.99 -36.93
CA ASP A 350 15.63 -2.04 -38.00
C ASP A 350 16.13 -0.61 -37.71
N GLN A 351 15.96 -0.15 -36.47
CA GLN A 351 16.44 1.16 -36.03
C GLN A 351 17.97 1.21 -36.02
N PHE A 352 18.61 0.10 -35.66
CA PHE A 352 20.07 -0.04 -35.72
C PHE A 352 20.58 0.06 -37.16
N LEU A 353 19.94 -0.62 -38.11
CA LEU A 353 20.29 -0.55 -39.53
C LEU A 353 20.08 0.88 -40.10
N GLU A 354 19.00 1.55 -39.71
CA GLU A 354 18.76 2.95 -40.11
C GLU A 354 19.88 3.88 -39.60
N PHE A 355 20.25 3.74 -38.33
CA PHE A 355 21.36 4.51 -37.77
C PHE A 355 22.67 4.24 -38.51
N LEU A 356 23.02 2.97 -38.78
CA LEU A 356 24.23 2.62 -39.50
C LEU A 356 24.24 3.20 -40.92
N ALA A 357 23.10 3.20 -41.62
CA ALA A 357 22.97 3.80 -42.93
C ALA A 357 23.27 5.31 -42.89
N LYS A 358 22.71 6.02 -41.89
CA LYS A 358 22.99 7.46 -41.67
C LYS A 358 24.45 7.71 -41.33
N ALA A 359 25.04 6.86 -40.47
CA ALA A 359 26.45 6.98 -40.09
C ALA A 359 27.40 6.82 -41.27
N LYS A 360 27.13 5.86 -42.15
CA LYS A 360 27.87 5.68 -43.40
C LYS A 360 27.72 6.89 -44.32
N ALA A 361 26.53 7.47 -44.42
CA ALA A 361 26.29 8.68 -45.22
C ALA A 361 27.03 9.91 -44.66
N ALA A 362 27.14 10.03 -43.34
CA ALA A 362 27.79 11.14 -42.64
C ALA A 362 29.31 11.20 -42.84
N ARG A 363 29.96 10.08 -43.21
CA ARG A 363 31.42 9.86 -43.30
C ARG A 363 32.20 9.99 -41.99
N ARG A 364 31.74 10.82 -41.05
CA ARG A 364 32.34 11.02 -39.73
C ARG A 364 31.27 11.14 -38.64
N PHE A 365 31.52 10.48 -37.52
CA PHE A 365 30.66 10.51 -36.35
C PHE A 365 31.49 10.73 -35.08
N ASN A 366 31.11 11.71 -34.28
CA ASN A 366 31.78 12.05 -33.02
C ASN A 366 30.89 11.64 -31.85
N ILE A 367 31.51 11.13 -30.78
CA ILE A 367 30.82 10.81 -29.54
C ILE A 367 31.46 11.67 -28.45
N THR A 368 30.65 12.50 -27.79
CA THR A 368 31.08 13.25 -26.62
C THR A 368 30.52 12.56 -25.38
N THR A 369 31.40 12.03 -24.54
CA THR A 369 31.05 11.40 -23.27
C THR A 369 31.40 12.36 -22.13
N THR A 370 30.73 12.23 -20.99
CA THR A 370 31.09 13.00 -19.79
C THR A 370 31.68 12.04 -18.78
N TRP A 371 32.97 12.09 -18.46
CA TRP A 371 33.59 11.19 -17.47
C TRP A 371 33.90 11.95 -16.19
N ARG A 372 33.31 11.54 -15.05
CA ARG A 372 33.48 12.21 -13.75
C ARG A 372 33.28 13.74 -13.82
N GLY A 373 32.36 14.19 -14.68
CA GLY A 373 32.08 15.61 -14.90
C GLY A 373 33.01 16.33 -15.89
N VAL A 374 33.98 15.63 -16.49
CA VAL A 374 34.88 16.16 -17.53
C VAL A 374 34.45 15.63 -18.90
N PRO A 375 34.19 16.49 -19.89
CA PRO A 375 33.85 16.03 -21.24
C PRO A 375 35.06 15.37 -21.91
N VAL A 376 34.83 14.24 -22.56
CA VAL A 376 35.82 13.47 -23.30
C VAL A 376 35.27 13.18 -24.70
N GLY A 377 36.11 13.36 -25.74
CA GLY A 377 35.71 13.19 -27.13
C GLY A 377 36.30 11.93 -27.76
N GLY A 378 35.47 11.18 -28.48
CA GLY A 378 35.89 10.11 -29.39
C GLY A 378 35.38 10.39 -30.81
N SER A 379 36.09 9.89 -31.83
CA SER A 379 35.64 9.98 -33.21
C SER A 379 35.73 8.63 -33.91
N ILE A 380 34.66 8.23 -34.57
CA ILE A 380 34.63 7.05 -35.44
C ILE A 380 34.57 7.57 -36.88
N ALA A 381 35.56 7.14 -37.68
CA ALA A 381 35.61 7.43 -39.11
C ALA A 381 35.30 6.14 -39.87
N PHE A 382 34.35 6.21 -40.81
CA PHE A 382 34.09 5.10 -41.72
C PHE A 382 34.99 5.26 -42.93
N THR A 383 35.76 4.22 -43.28
CA THR A 383 36.60 4.24 -44.48
C THR A 383 35.72 4.46 -45.71
N LYS A 384 36.12 5.41 -46.55
CA LYS A 384 35.49 5.64 -47.85
C LYS A 384 35.72 4.39 -48.69
N ASP A 385 34.67 3.63 -48.98
CA ASP A 385 34.78 2.56 -49.97
C ASP A 385 35.31 3.17 -51.27
N SER A 386 36.49 2.71 -51.69
CA SER A 386 36.96 2.92 -53.06
C SER A 386 35.98 2.19 -53.97
N CYS A 387 35.21 2.93 -54.75
CA CYS A 387 34.50 2.35 -55.88
C CYS A 387 35.47 1.58 -56.78
N ALA A 388 34.97 0.43 -57.27
CA ALA A 388 35.45 -0.42 -58.36
C ALA A 388 36.54 -1.46 -58.05
N GLY A 389 36.17 -2.74 -58.17
CA GLY A 389 37.11 -3.83 -58.41
C GLY A 389 36.64 -5.23 -58.01
N ASN A 390 35.77 -5.82 -58.83
CA ASN A 390 35.42 -7.24 -58.95
C ASN A 390 34.30 -7.81 -58.06
N GLU A 391 33.08 -7.68 -58.60
CA GLU A 391 32.13 -8.79 -58.63
C GLU A 391 32.83 -10.08 -59.12
N GLN A 392 32.88 -11.08 -58.24
CA GLN A 392 32.79 -12.48 -58.63
C GLN A 392 31.83 -13.18 -57.65
N MET A 393 30.57 -13.21 -58.01
CA MET A 393 29.81 -14.47 -57.95
C MET A 393 30.04 -15.18 -59.30
N PRO A 394 29.83 -16.51 -59.47
CA PRO A 394 29.31 -17.53 -58.54
C PRO A 394 30.32 -18.73 -58.43
N VAL A 395 30.04 -19.84 -57.74
CA VAL A 395 29.35 -21.02 -58.29
C VAL A 395 29.06 -22.02 -57.16
N VAL A 396 27.83 -22.54 -57.20
CA VAL A 396 27.32 -23.74 -56.54
C VAL A 396 28.07 -24.97 -57.04
N GLU A 397 28.50 -25.87 -56.15
CA GLU A 397 28.50 -27.30 -56.47
C GLU A 397 28.37 -28.15 -55.18
N GLU A 398 27.29 -28.94 -55.22
CA GLU A 398 26.84 -30.13 -54.43
C GLU A 398 27.12 -30.26 -52.93
#